data_AF-A0A5C5SQ08-F1
#
_entry.id   AF-A0A5C5SQ08-F1
#
_cell.length_a   1.000
_cell.length_b   1.000
_cell.length_c   1.000
_cell.angle_alpha   90.00
_cell.angle_beta   90.00
_cell.angle_gamma   90.00
#
_symmetry.space_group_name_H-M   'P 1'
#
loop_
_entity.id
_entity.type
_entity.pdbx_description
1 polymer ?
#
loop_
_entity_poly.entity_id
_entity_poly.type
_entity_poly.pdbx_seq_one_letter_code
_entity_poly.pdbx_strand_id
1 'polypeptide(L)'
;MSRSFRLILAGVAAAALVAASLSAALAQDRKAPKVRSIPFVSITKSDGSTQYYETNAIPLLINKACFGWRTWLGGPDRTVSLVEVLQTSQPAKDVIAGPETEVSPDKTRATTRMRERVVDGYMMRSWCIIDGDPPGTYSYHITIDGEPRGEFVFCAIEMKDQDEEVDPTELSCPNKFQSVELRPAAPTAPPG
;
A
#
# COMPACT_ATOMS: atom_id res chain seq x y z
N MET A 1 90.20 -12.29 -26.58
CA MET A 1 89.90 -11.44 -27.77
C MET A 1 88.43 -11.64 -28.10
N SER A 2 87.59 -10.67 -28.43
CA SER A 2 87.62 -9.20 -28.37
C SER A 2 86.21 -8.73 -28.77
N ARG A 3 85.64 -7.80 -27.99
CA ARG A 3 84.71 -6.71 -28.36
C ARG A 3 83.30 -7.02 -28.92
N SER A 4 82.31 -6.76 -28.07
CA SER A 4 81.31 -5.67 -28.14
C SER A 4 80.96 -5.02 -29.49
N PHE A 5 79.64 -4.83 -29.75
CA PHE A 5 79.04 -3.49 -29.88
C PHE A 5 77.51 -3.49 -29.64
N ARG A 6 77.03 -2.45 -28.96
CA ARG A 6 75.64 -2.12 -28.60
C ARG A 6 75.01 -1.18 -29.64
N LEU A 7 73.67 -1.16 -29.76
CA LEU A 7 72.79 0.00 -30.00
C LEU A 7 71.32 -0.53 -30.08
N ILE A 8 70.49 -0.42 -29.04
CA ILE A 8 69.58 0.68 -28.63
C ILE A 8 68.61 1.15 -29.73
N LEU A 9 67.33 0.78 -29.61
CA LEU A 9 66.11 1.58 -29.83
C LEU A 9 65.09 1.01 -28.81
N ALA A 10 64.76 1.62 -27.67
CA ALA A 10 64.00 2.85 -27.41
C ALA A 10 62.49 2.75 -27.78
N GLY A 11 61.64 2.70 -26.73
CA GLY A 11 60.19 3.01 -26.74
C GLY A 11 59.30 1.92 -27.35
N VAL A 12 58.18 1.50 -26.78
CA VAL A 12 57.15 2.28 -26.07
C VAL A 12 56.49 1.38 -25.01
N ALA A 13 56.31 1.93 -23.81
CA ALA A 13 55.48 1.38 -22.75
C ALA A 13 54.00 1.62 -23.05
N ALA A 14 53.12 0.68 -22.66
CA ALA A 14 51.95 0.98 -21.83
C ALA A 14 51.09 -0.26 -21.57
N ALA A 15 51.05 -0.64 -20.29
CA ALA A 15 49.92 -1.15 -19.51
C ALA A 15 48.70 -1.74 -20.24
N ALA A 16 48.48 -3.05 -20.07
CA ALA A 16 47.16 -3.67 -20.13
C ALA A 16 46.88 -4.33 -18.77
N LEU A 17 46.42 -3.52 -17.82
CA LEU A 17 45.82 -3.97 -16.57
C LEU A 17 44.51 -3.19 -16.39
N VAL A 18 43.54 -3.84 -15.77
CA VAL A 18 42.19 -3.35 -15.42
C VAL A 18 41.11 -3.59 -16.49
N ALA A 19 40.66 -4.84 -16.59
CA ALA A 19 39.32 -5.17 -17.05
C ALA A 19 38.60 -6.00 -15.97
N ALA A 20 38.23 -5.36 -14.86
CA ALA A 20 37.37 -5.96 -13.83
C ALA A 20 36.69 -4.87 -12.97
N SER A 21 35.84 -4.03 -13.58
CA SER A 21 35.02 -3.08 -12.81
C SER A 21 33.82 -2.56 -13.61
N LEU A 22 33.09 -3.43 -14.32
CA LEU A 22 31.85 -3.04 -15.02
C LEU A 22 30.55 -3.53 -14.35
N SER A 23 30.60 -4.13 -13.17
CA SER A 23 29.39 -4.63 -12.49
C SER A 23 28.71 -3.63 -11.53
N ALA A 24 29.16 -2.39 -11.42
CA ALA A 24 28.58 -1.41 -10.48
C ALA A 24 27.63 -0.37 -11.14
N ALA A 25 27.42 -0.40 -12.46
CA ALA A 25 26.67 0.64 -13.17
C ALA A 25 25.23 0.24 -13.58
N LEU A 26 24.70 -0.86 -13.06
CA LEU A 26 23.27 -1.24 -13.21
C LEU A 26 22.54 -1.38 -11.88
N ALA A 27 23.07 -0.83 -10.79
CA ALA A 27 22.21 -0.35 -9.72
C ALA A 27 21.52 0.91 -10.24
N GLN A 28 20.53 0.72 -11.13
CA GLN A 28 19.55 1.76 -11.41
C GLN A 28 19.09 2.26 -10.06
N ASP A 29 19.35 3.53 -9.81
CA ASP A 29 18.74 4.34 -8.76
C ASP A 29 17.23 4.40 -9.07
N ARG A 30 16.56 3.25 -8.90
CA ARG A 30 15.11 3.18 -8.80
C ARG A 30 14.84 3.90 -7.50
N LYS A 31 14.58 5.21 -7.59
CA LYS A 31 13.90 5.95 -6.54
C LYS A 31 12.86 5.00 -5.96
N ALA A 32 13.01 4.67 -4.67
CA ALA A 32 12.03 3.85 -3.98
C ALA A 32 10.65 4.41 -4.37
N PRO A 33 9.70 3.57 -4.82
CA PRO A 33 8.38 4.04 -5.17
C PRO A 33 7.92 4.90 -4.01
N LYS A 34 7.53 6.15 -4.28
CA LYS A 34 6.88 6.97 -3.25
C LYS A 34 5.78 6.09 -2.68
N VAL A 35 5.83 5.79 -1.39
CA VAL A 35 4.90 4.87 -0.73
C VAL A 35 3.50 5.33 -1.10
N ARG A 36 2.85 4.62 -2.04
CA ARG A 36 1.53 4.98 -2.50
C ARG A 36 0.58 4.10 -1.72
N SER A 37 0.06 4.66 -0.65
CA SER A 37 -1.16 4.17 0.00
C SER A 37 -2.29 4.32 -1.03
N ILE A 38 -2.79 3.20 -1.54
CA ILE A 38 -3.77 3.13 -2.61
C ILE A 38 -5.07 2.55 -2.04
N PRO A 39 -6.16 3.33 -1.95
CA PRO A 39 -7.49 2.77 -1.78
C PRO A 39 -7.93 2.08 -3.06
N PHE A 40 -8.66 0.98 -2.94
CA PHE A 40 -9.22 0.27 -4.08
C PHE A 40 -10.60 -0.28 -3.77
N VAL A 41 -11.34 -0.55 -4.85
CA VAL A 41 -12.61 -1.26 -4.86
C VAL A 41 -12.52 -2.37 -5.90
N SER A 42 -13.11 -3.52 -5.62
CA SER A 42 -13.33 -4.59 -6.57
C SER A 42 -14.81 -4.95 -6.64
N ILE A 43 -15.34 -5.16 -7.83
CA ILE A 43 -16.72 -5.60 -8.05
C ILE A 43 -16.68 -6.97 -8.71
N THR A 44 -17.32 -7.96 -8.08
CA THR A 44 -17.54 -9.28 -8.67
C THR A 44 -18.91 -9.32 -9.34
N LYS A 45 -18.89 -9.57 -10.65
CA LYS A 45 -20.09 -9.65 -11.49
C LYS A 45 -20.77 -11.00 -11.39
N SER A 46 -22.00 -11.09 -11.89
CA SER A 46 -22.80 -12.31 -11.87
C SER A 46 -22.21 -13.43 -12.75
N ASP A 47 -21.36 -13.09 -13.72
CA ASP A 47 -20.58 -14.05 -14.51
C ASP A 47 -19.35 -14.60 -13.77
N GLY A 48 -19.09 -14.14 -12.56
CA GLY A 48 -17.95 -14.52 -11.72
C GLY A 48 -16.67 -13.75 -12.00
N SER A 49 -16.65 -12.84 -12.97
CA SER A 49 -15.51 -11.96 -13.21
C SER A 49 -15.39 -10.88 -12.14
N THR A 50 -14.16 -10.50 -11.78
CA THR A 50 -13.89 -9.42 -10.83
C THR A 50 -13.14 -8.28 -11.52
N GLN A 51 -13.69 -7.07 -11.43
CA GLN A 51 -13.05 -5.84 -11.88
C GLN A 51 -12.47 -5.08 -10.69
N TYR A 52 -11.32 -4.42 -10.88
CA TYR A 52 -10.60 -3.69 -9.84
C TYR A 52 -10.43 -2.22 -10.23
N TYR A 53 -10.64 -1.32 -9.27
CA TYR A 53 -10.63 0.12 -9.43
C TYR A 53 -9.74 0.75 -8.35
N GLU A 54 -8.80 1.60 -8.75
CA GLU A 54 -8.11 2.50 -7.80
C GLU A 54 -9.02 3.71 -7.52
N THR A 55 -9.76 3.63 -6.43
CA THR A 55 -10.76 4.62 -6.02
C THR A 55 -11.07 4.46 -4.54
N ASN A 56 -11.65 5.48 -3.93
CA ASN A 56 -12.15 5.46 -2.57
C ASN A 56 -13.68 5.62 -2.49
N ALA A 57 -14.38 5.63 -3.63
CA ALA A 57 -15.84 5.55 -3.66
C ALA A 57 -16.26 4.08 -3.68
N ILE A 58 -16.97 3.66 -2.64
CA ILE A 58 -17.46 2.28 -2.47
C ILE A 58 -18.93 2.28 -2.85
N PRO A 59 -19.33 1.65 -3.98
CA PRO A 59 -20.73 1.36 -4.20
C PRO A 59 -21.13 0.24 -3.24
N LEU A 60 -22.20 0.45 -2.46
CA LEU A 60 -22.73 -0.55 -1.55
C LEU A 60 -23.49 -1.65 -2.32
N LEU A 61 -22.74 -2.46 -3.07
CA LEU A 61 -23.22 -3.64 -3.77
C LEU A 61 -23.05 -4.87 -2.87
N ILE A 62 -24.15 -5.32 -2.28
CA ILE A 62 -24.18 -6.36 -1.27
C ILE A 62 -23.64 -7.67 -1.86
N ASN A 63 -22.63 -8.25 -1.19
CA ASN A 63 -21.93 -9.48 -1.59
C ASN A 63 -21.20 -9.40 -2.95
N LYS A 64 -21.06 -8.21 -3.53
CA LYS A 64 -20.43 -8.01 -4.85
C LYS A 64 -19.25 -7.05 -4.79
N ALA A 65 -19.42 -5.92 -4.10
CA ALA A 65 -18.36 -4.95 -3.91
C ALA A 65 -17.51 -5.36 -2.70
N CYS A 66 -16.20 -5.37 -2.91
CA CYS A 66 -15.22 -5.35 -1.83
C CYS A 66 -14.36 -4.11 -1.98
N PHE A 67 -13.84 -3.60 -0.88
CA PHE A 67 -13.00 -2.42 -0.85
C PHE A 67 -11.83 -2.66 0.08
N GLY A 68 -10.78 -1.90 -0.10
CA GLY A 68 -9.57 -2.13 0.65
C GLY A 68 -8.52 -1.08 0.44
N TRP A 69 -7.39 -1.31 1.07
CA TRP A 69 -6.22 -0.48 0.94
C TRP A 69 -4.98 -1.35 0.71
N ARG A 70 -4.01 -0.77 -0.01
CA ARG A 70 -2.69 -1.35 -0.22
C ARG A 70 -1.63 -0.30 0.06
N THR A 71 -0.55 -0.67 0.75
CA THR A 71 0.58 0.23 0.99
C THR A 71 1.91 -0.48 0.73
N TRP A 72 2.91 0.28 0.29
CA TRP A 72 4.27 -0.20 0.09
C TRP A 72 5.07 -0.04 1.38
N LEU A 73 5.55 -1.14 1.94
CA LEU A 73 6.43 -1.16 3.10
C LEU A 73 7.89 -1.42 2.73
N GLY A 74 8.15 -1.80 1.48
CA GLY A 74 9.48 -2.15 0.98
C GLY A 74 10.12 -3.34 1.70
N GLY A 75 11.33 -3.69 1.28
CA GLY A 75 12.08 -4.81 1.85
C GLY A 75 11.51 -6.19 1.49
N PRO A 76 12.10 -7.26 2.05
CA PRO A 76 11.70 -8.63 1.76
C PRO A 76 10.38 -9.00 2.43
N ASP A 77 9.83 -10.14 2.01
CA ASP A 77 8.71 -10.83 2.66
C ASP A 77 8.96 -10.98 4.16
N ARG A 78 7.98 -10.56 4.95
CA ARG A 78 8.02 -10.63 6.41
C ARG A 78 6.62 -10.61 7.00
N THR A 79 6.51 -10.93 8.27
CA THR A 79 5.28 -10.72 9.05
C THR A 79 5.43 -9.45 9.88
N VAL A 80 4.39 -8.62 9.87
CA VAL A 80 4.30 -7.39 10.66
C VAL A 80 3.10 -7.46 11.60
N SER A 81 3.13 -6.66 12.66
CA SER A 81 1.96 -6.44 13.51
C SER A 81 1.09 -5.32 12.93
N LEU A 82 -0.20 -5.56 12.84
CA LEU A 82 -1.20 -4.61 12.35
C LEU A 82 -2.16 -4.24 13.46
N VAL A 83 -2.37 -2.95 13.63
CA VAL A 83 -3.56 -2.40 14.29
C VAL A 83 -4.30 -1.55 13.26
N GLU A 84 -5.57 -1.87 13.08
CA GLU A 84 -6.46 -1.16 12.17
C GLU A 84 -7.69 -0.70 12.93
N VAL A 85 -8.01 0.59 12.81
CA VAL A 85 -9.23 1.17 13.39
C VAL A 85 -10.13 1.66 12.27
N LEU A 86 -11.21 0.94 12.02
CA LEU A 86 -12.34 1.39 11.21
C LEU A 86 -13.21 2.33 12.04
N GLN A 87 -13.56 3.47 11.47
CA GLN A 87 -14.59 4.38 11.96
C GLN A 87 -15.58 4.68 10.83
N THR A 88 -16.88 4.54 11.10
CA THR A 88 -17.95 4.88 10.17
C THR A 88 -18.71 6.12 10.66
N SER A 89 -19.23 6.93 9.74
CA SER A 89 -20.05 8.10 10.08
C SER A 89 -21.44 7.75 10.60
N GLN A 90 -21.89 6.52 10.37
CA GLN A 90 -23.19 5.99 10.76
C GLN A 90 -22.99 4.58 11.34
N PRO A 91 -23.83 4.16 12.30
CA PRO A 91 -23.72 2.84 12.88
C PRO A 91 -24.06 1.76 11.85
N ALA A 92 -23.27 0.69 11.80
CA ALA A 92 -23.63 -0.49 11.01
C ALA A 92 -24.79 -1.24 11.69
N LYS A 93 -25.70 -1.79 10.89
CA LYS A 93 -26.78 -2.64 11.42
C LYS A 93 -26.20 -3.95 11.94
N ASP A 94 -25.36 -4.57 11.12
CA ASP A 94 -24.69 -5.84 11.38
C ASP A 94 -23.18 -5.66 11.21
N VAL A 95 -22.38 -6.37 12.01
CA VAL A 95 -20.92 -6.35 11.93
C VAL A 95 -20.41 -7.78 12.02
N ILE A 96 -19.73 -8.23 10.97
CA ILE A 96 -19.03 -9.52 10.98
C ILE A 96 -17.62 -9.27 11.51
N ALA A 97 -17.41 -9.58 12.79
CA ALA A 97 -16.14 -9.42 13.46
C ALA A 97 -15.54 -10.79 13.79
N GLY A 98 -14.25 -10.98 13.44
CA GLY A 98 -13.46 -12.12 13.91
C GLY A 98 -13.01 -11.95 15.37
N PRO A 99 -12.40 -12.98 15.98
CA PRO A 99 -11.92 -12.92 17.36
C PRO A 99 -10.85 -11.83 17.60
N GLU A 100 -10.19 -11.36 16.55
CA GLU A 100 -9.22 -10.28 16.57
C GLU A 100 -9.81 -8.86 16.50
N THR A 101 -11.13 -8.74 16.35
CA THR A 101 -11.83 -7.46 16.14
C THR A 101 -12.74 -7.11 17.31
N GLU A 102 -12.50 -5.95 17.90
CA GLU A 102 -13.35 -5.34 18.93
C GLU A 102 -14.26 -4.30 18.30
N VAL A 103 -15.58 -4.42 18.50
CA VAL A 103 -16.58 -3.48 17.97
C VAL A 103 -17.12 -2.62 19.11
N SER A 104 -17.24 -1.31 18.88
CA SER A 104 -17.81 -0.39 19.88
C SER A 104 -19.31 -0.63 20.09
N PRO A 105 -19.88 -0.32 21.26
CA PRO A 105 -21.30 -0.51 21.53
C PRO A 105 -22.25 0.25 20.58
N ASP A 106 -21.81 1.40 20.07
CA ASP A 106 -22.55 2.21 19.11
C ASP A 106 -22.37 1.76 17.65
N LYS A 107 -21.58 0.70 17.39
CA LYS A 107 -21.31 0.12 16.07
C LYS A 107 -20.76 1.13 15.04
N THR A 108 -20.13 2.21 15.50
CA THR A 108 -19.45 3.18 14.61
C THR A 108 -17.95 2.93 14.52
N ARG A 109 -17.40 2.03 15.34
CA ARG A 109 -15.97 1.77 15.41
C ARG A 109 -15.67 0.28 15.53
N ALA A 110 -14.68 -0.19 14.78
CA ALA A 110 -14.11 -1.52 14.93
C ALA A 110 -12.58 -1.42 15.00
N THR A 111 -11.96 -2.07 15.98
CA THR A 111 -10.51 -2.13 16.14
C THR A 111 -10.03 -3.56 15.97
N THR A 112 -9.21 -3.79 14.95
CA THR A 112 -8.66 -5.10 14.60
C THR A 112 -7.17 -5.15 14.92
N ARG A 113 -6.72 -6.23 15.59
CA ARG A 113 -5.31 -6.43 15.95
C ARG A 113 -4.83 -7.82 15.53
N MET A 114 -3.89 -7.88 14.59
CA MET A 114 -3.46 -9.15 13.99
C MET A 114 -2.02 -9.10 13.50
N ARG A 115 -1.51 -10.24 13.04
CA ARG A 115 -0.23 -10.33 12.32
C ARG A 115 -0.51 -10.58 10.85
N GLU A 116 0.14 -9.81 10.00
CA GLU A 116 -0.09 -9.82 8.56
C GLU A 116 1.19 -10.00 7.77
N ARG A 117 1.07 -10.54 6.57
CA ARG A 117 2.22 -10.74 5.67
C ARG A 117 2.43 -9.52 4.78
N VAL A 118 3.69 -9.11 4.68
CA VAL A 118 4.21 -8.29 3.61
C VAL A 118 4.71 -9.23 2.53
N VAL A 119 4.22 -9.06 1.30
CA VAL A 119 4.60 -9.87 0.13
C VAL A 119 5.10 -8.93 -0.95
N ASP A 120 6.29 -9.21 -1.47
CA ASP A 120 6.96 -8.37 -2.48
C ASP A 120 7.00 -6.90 -2.07
N GLY A 121 7.16 -6.61 -0.77
CA GLY A 121 7.20 -5.25 -0.22
C GLY A 121 5.83 -4.56 -0.07
N TYR A 122 4.71 -5.21 -0.41
CA TYR A 122 3.36 -4.69 -0.21
C TYR A 122 2.63 -5.36 0.95
N MET A 123 1.77 -4.58 1.59
CA MET A 123 0.73 -5.07 2.50
C MET A 123 -0.63 -4.57 2.02
N MET A 124 -1.66 -5.41 2.09
CA MET A 124 -3.02 -5.05 1.71
C MET A 124 -4.04 -5.68 2.63
N ARG A 125 -5.21 -5.05 2.70
CA ARG A 125 -6.40 -5.61 3.33
C ARG A 125 -7.65 -5.21 2.55
N SER A 126 -8.68 -6.05 2.65
CA SER A 126 -9.97 -5.84 2.00
C SER A 126 -11.12 -6.39 2.83
N TRP A 127 -12.30 -5.79 2.63
CA TRP A 127 -13.59 -6.21 3.19
C TRP A 127 -14.63 -6.18 2.10
N CYS A 128 -15.61 -7.07 2.19
CA CYS A 128 -16.73 -7.09 1.26
C CYS A 128 -17.96 -6.48 1.92
N ILE A 129 -18.73 -5.74 1.11
CA ILE A 129 -19.99 -5.12 1.55
C ILE A 129 -21.00 -6.21 1.87
N ILE A 130 -21.61 -6.09 3.04
CA ILE A 130 -22.70 -6.96 3.49
C ILE A 130 -24.00 -6.16 3.60
N ASP A 131 -25.12 -6.88 3.73
CA ASP A 131 -26.39 -6.23 4.07
C ASP A 131 -26.26 -5.55 5.45
N GLY A 132 -26.70 -4.31 5.54
CA GLY A 132 -26.63 -3.50 6.76
C GLY A 132 -25.38 -2.61 6.92
N ASP A 133 -24.44 -2.65 5.98
CA ASP A 133 -23.36 -1.66 5.91
C ASP A 133 -23.93 -0.27 5.59
N PRO A 134 -23.61 0.77 6.38
CA PRO A 134 -24.27 2.06 6.26
C PRO A 134 -23.61 2.95 5.19
N PRO A 135 -24.35 3.85 4.52
CA PRO A 135 -23.72 4.86 3.66
C PRO A 135 -22.96 5.91 4.49
N GLY A 136 -22.04 6.61 3.84
CA GLY A 136 -21.28 7.72 4.43
C GLY A 136 -19.77 7.49 4.46
N THR A 137 -19.09 8.16 5.39
CA THR A 137 -17.62 8.14 5.46
C THR A 137 -17.12 6.95 6.25
N TYR A 138 -16.21 6.18 5.66
CA TYR A 138 -15.45 5.14 6.36
C TYR A 138 -13.99 5.59 6.44
N SER A 139 -13.39 5.66 7.62
CA SER A 139 -11.96 5.92 7.79
C SER A 139 -11.25 4.75 8.44
N TYR A 140 -10.09 4.41 7.90
CA TYR A 140 -9.21 3.37 8.40
C TYR A 140 -7.90 4.00 8.86
N HIS A 141 -7.65 3.96 10.15
CA HIS A 141 -6.36 4.37 10.73
C HIS A 141 -5.47 3.15 10.89
N ILE A 142 -4.32 3.17 10.24
CA ILE A 142 -3.43 2.02 10.13
C ILE A 142 -2.14 2.27 10.92
N THR A 143 -1.83 1.36 11.84
CA THR A 143 -0.55 1.30 12.56
C THR A 143 0.11 -0.03 12.27
N ILE A 144 1.38 0.00 11.86
CA ILE A 144 2.17 -1.20 11.52
C ILE A 144 3.46 -1.18 12.33
N ASP A 145 3.70 -2.24 13.10
CA ASP A 145 4.84 -2.34 14.03
C ASP A 145 4.93 -1.17 15.02
N GLY A 146 3.77 -0.71 15.48
CA GLY A 146 3.64 0.42 16.41
C GLY A 146 3.72 1.80 15.75
N GLU A 147 4.09 1.87 14.47
CA GLU A 147 4.23 3.13 13.73
C GLU A 147 2.96 3.46 12.93
N PRO A 148 2.38 4.66 13.07
CA PRO A 148 1.29 5.11 12.20
C PRO A 148 1.74 5.12 10.73
N ARG A 149 0.97 4.47 9.84
CA ARG A 149 1.28 4.36 8.41
C ARG A 149 0.37 5.17 7.51
N GLY A 150 -0.79 5.59 8.01
CA GLY A 150 -1.67 6.51 7.31
C GLY A 150 -3.13 6.29 7.63
N GLU A 151 -3.93 7.14 7.03
CA GLU A 151 -5.39 7.10 7.05
C GLU A 151 -5.92 6.83 5.62
N PHE A 152 -6.88 5.92 5.51
CA PHE A 152 -7.63 5.70 4.26
C PHE A 152 -9.09 6.12 4.48
N VAL A 153 -9.54 7.12 3.73
CA VAL A 153 -10.91 7.62 3.80
C VAL A 153 -11.68 7.21 2.55
N PHE A 154 -12.81 6.55 2.76
CA PHE A 154 -13.72 6.09 1.72
C PHE A 154 -15.10 6.74 1.84
N CYS A 155 -15.81 6.80 0.72
CA CYS A 155 -17.22 7.18 0.65
C CYS A 155 -18.05 5.94 0.30
N ALA A 156 -18.78 5.39 1.26
CA ALA A 156 -19.79 4.37 1.04
C ALA A 156 -21.07 5.00 0.47
N ILE A 157 -21.47 4.58 -0.73
CA ILE A 157 -22.55 5.17 -1.50
C ILE A 157 -23.62 4.11 -1.72
N GLU A 158 -24.84 4.41 -1.29
CA GLU A 158 -25.98 3.52 -1.46
C GLU A 158 -26.31 3.33 -2.95
N MET A 159 -26.43 2.07 -3.37
CA MET A 159 -26.80 1.69 -4.73
C MET A 159 -28.20 1.08 -4.73
N LYS A 160 -29.22 1.86 -5.10
CA LYS A 160 -30.62 1.43 -5.00
C LYS A 160 -30.93 0.18 -5.84
N ASP A 161 -30.34 0.09 -7.03
CA ASP A 161 -30.67 -0.96 -7.99
C ASP A 161 -29.67 -2.13 -7.99
N GLN A 162 -28.64 -2.06 -7.13
CA GLN A 162 -27.56 -3.07 -7.04
C GLN A 162 -26.89 -3.36 -8.40
N ASP A 163 -26.80 -2.34 -9.26
CA ASP A 163 -26.20 -2.43 -10.58
C ASP A 163 -24.68 -2.70 -10.49
N GLU A 164 -24.27 -3.85 -11.02
CA GLU A 164 -22.86 -4.28 -11.03
C GLU A 164 -22.04 -3.72 -12.20
N GLU A 165 -22.67 -2.97 -13.11
CA GLU A 165 -22.01 -2.25 -14.20
C GLU A 165 -21.60 -0.82 -13.82
N VAL A 166 -21.87 -0.39 -12.57
CA VAL A 166 -21.43 0.90 -12.06
C VAL A 166 -19.90 1.03 -12.13
N ASP A 167 -19.41 2.15 -12.64
CA ASP A 167 -17.99 2.52 -12.52
C ASP A 167 -17.79 3.35 -11.23
N PRO A 168 -17.13 2.80 -10.19
CA PRO A 168 -16.93 3.53 -8.94
C PRO A 168 -16.05 4.77 -9.09
N THR A 169 -15.27 4.88 -10.17
CA THR A 169 -14.42 6.05 -10.42
C THR A 169 -15.22 7.26 -10.87
N GLU A 170 -16.45 7.07 -11.36
CA GLU A 170 -17.36 8.13 -11.77
C GLU A 170 -18.26 8.63 -10.62
N LEU A 171 -18.31 7.89 -9.51
CA LEU A 171 -19.09 8.28 -8.33
C LEU A 171 -18.49 9.51 -7.63
N SER A 172 -19.37 10.39 -7.14
CA SER A 172 -18.99 11.58 -6.38
C SER A 172 -18.60 11.21 -4.94
N CYS A 173 -17.35 11.45 -4.58
CA CYS A 173 -16.84 11.32 -3.22
C CYS A 173 -16.18 12.64 -2.81
N PRO A 174 -16.74 13.41 -1.86
CA PRO A 174 -16.20 14.72 -1.49
C PRO A 174 -14.75 14.67 -0.98
N ASN A 175 -14.28 13.51 -0.50
CA ASN A 175 -12.91 13.28 -0.03
C ASN A 175 -12.10 12.41 -1.00
N LYS A 176 -12.38 12.45 -2.31
CA LYS A 176 -11.67 11.64 -3.33
C LYS A 176 -10.15 11.83 -3.19
N PHE A 177 -9.44 10.75 -2.82
CA PHE A 177 -7.99 10.70 -2.61
C PHE A 177 -7.40 11.44 -1.38
N GLN A 178 -8.14 11.65 -0.29
CA GLN A 178 -7.54 12.02 1.00
C GLN A 178 -6.92 10.79 1.71
N SER A 179 -5.86 10.22 1.15
CA SER A 179 -4.96 9.36 1.93
C SER A 179 -3.90 10.25 2.57
N VAL A 180 -4.13 10.68 3.80
CA VAL A 180 -3.15 11.51 4.53
C VAL A 180 -2.01 10.60 4.98
N GLU A 181 -0.86 10.70 4.30
CA GLU A 181 0.39 10.10 4.76
C GLU A 181 0.88 10.90 5.97
N LEU A 182 0.67 10.38 7.19
CA LEU A 182 1.30 10.95 8.37
C LEU A 182 2.79 10.63 8.31
N ARG A 183 3.62 11.66 8.08
CA ARG A 183 5.07 11.53 8.24
C ARG A 183 5.36 11.20 9.71
N PRO A 184 6.29 10.27 10.01
CA PRO A 184 6.81 10.12 11.36
C PRO A 184 7.32 11.47 11.86
N ALA A 185 7.01 11.81 13.11
CA ALA A 185 7.55 13.01 13.74
C ALA A 185 9.08 12.94 13.70
N ALA A 186 9.74 14.02 13.27
CA ALA A 186 11.19 14.10 13.31
C ALA A 186 11.66 13.95 14.77
N PRO A 187 12.71 13.16 15.04
CA PRO A 187 13.26 13.08 16.39
C PRO A 187 13.71 14.48 16.81
N THR A 188 13.19 14.94 17.95
CA THR A 188 13.63 16.18 18.59
C THR A 188 15.11 16.03 18.95
N ALA A 189 15.95 16.93 18.40
CA ALA A 189 17.33 17.02 18.83
C ALA A 189 17.39 17.36 20.33
N PRO A 190 18.30 16.76 21.11
CA PRO A 190 18.45 17.11 22.51
C PRO A 190 18.97 18.54 22.66
N PRO A 191 18.58 19.28 23.72
CA PRO A 191 19.15 20.60 23.99
C PRO A 191 20.65 20.48 24.25
N GLY A 192 21.42 21.35 23.59
CA GLY A 192 22.87 21.48 23.76
C GLY A 192 23.27 22.29 24.99
#